data_AF-A0A660UJA0-F1
#
_entry.id   AF-A0A660UJA0-F1
#
_cell.length_a   1.000
_cell.length_b   1.000
_cell.length_c   1.000
_cell.angle_alpha   90.00
_cell.angle_beta   90.00
_cell.angle_gamma   90.00
#
_symmetry.space_group_name_H-M   'P 1'
#
loop_
_entity.id
_entity.type
_entity.pdbx_description
1 polymer ?
#
loop_
_entity_poly.entity_id
_entity_poly.type
_entity_poly.pdbx_seq_one_letter_code
_entity_poly.pdbx_strand_id
1 'polypeptide(L)'
;MENTVNTEKKTELSASAGGEASECSELLYGDWRPIETAPKNFDWILLGYYPEYMEGKCVGGYPKIAYWDGDTWVDCCGKKFRNDGTSFSPSHWMPLPPPPTM
;
A
#
# COMPACT_ATOMS: atom_id res chain seq x y z
N MET A 1 24.87 47.83 1.19
CA MET A 1 25.38 46.71 2.02
C MET A 1 24.90 45.45 1.34
N GLU A 2 25.86 44.85 0.64
CA GLU A 2 25.73 43.58 -0.08
C GLU A 2 25.45 42.45 0.91
N ASN A 3 24.76 41.40 0.46
CA ASN A 3 25.10 39.99 0.69
C ASN A 3 23.90 39.12 0.25
N THR A 4 23.99 37.93 -0.33
CA THR A 4 25.02 37.18 -1.07
C THR A 4 24.22 36.02 -1.66
N VAL A 5 24.32 35.80 -2.97
CA VAL A 5 23.82 34.60 -3.64
C VAL A 5 24.66 33.41 -3.15
N ASN A 6 24.03 32.36 -2.63
CA ASN A 6 24.67 31.06 -2.49
C ASN A 6 23.92 30.03 -3.32
N THR A 7 24.50 29.78 -4.49
CA THR A 7 24.23 28.65 -5.38
C THR A 7 25.06 27.49 -4.87
N GLU A 8 24.44 26.39 -4.46
CA GLU A 8 25.15 25.12 -4.30
C GLU A 8 24.67 24.14 -5.38
N LYS A 9 25.43 24.13 -6.46
CA LYS A 9 25.51 23.05 -7.44
C LYS A 9 26.26 21.91 -6.77
N LYS A 10 25.69 20.71 -6.69
CA LYS A 10 26.47 19.48 -6.41
C LYS A 10 26.03 18.32 -7.31
N THR A 11 26.74 18.27 -8.43
CA THR A 11 27.41 17.11 -9.01
C THR A 11 26.59 15.83 -9.24
N GLU A 12 26.28 15.63 -10.52
CA GLU A 12 25.98 14.34 -11.14
C GLU A 12 27.12 13.34 -10.90
N LEU A 13 26.78 12.12 -10.46
CA LEU A 13 27.63 10.95 -10.64
C LEU A 13 26.90 9.98 -11.56
N SER A 14 27.37 9.91 -12.81
CA SER A 14 27.03 8.87 -13.77
C SER A 14 27.68 7.55 -13.37
N ALA A 15 26.92 6.47 -13.32
CA ALA A 15 27.43 5.12 -13.49
C ALA A 15 26.45 4.33 -14.37
N SER A 16 26.85 4.07 -15.61
CA SER A 16 26.21 3.04 -16.43
C SER A 16 26.72 1.68 -15.97
N ALA A 17 25.82 0.76 -15.66
CA ALA A 17 26.08 -0.67 -15.74
C ALA A 17 24.77 -1.34 -16.16
N GLY A 18 24.79 -1.94 -17.34
CA GLY A 18 23.71 -2.80 -17.79
C GLY A 18 23.59 -4.02 -16.88
N GLY A 19 22.35 -4.40 -16.63
CA GLY A 19 21.94 -5.58 -15.90
C GLY A 19 20.45 -5.46 -15.69
N GLU A 20 19.67 -6.28 -16.39
CA GLU A 20 18.24 -6.46 -16.12
C GLU A 20 18.11 -7.11 -14.73
N ALA A 21 18.22 -6.29 -13.69
CA ALA A 21 17.76 -6.64 -12.38
C ALA A 21 16.24 -6.52 -12.43
N SER A 22 15.58 -7.69 -12.52
CA SER A 22 14.17 -7.87 -12.18
C SER A 22 13.86 -6.95 -10.99
N GLU A 23 13.05 -5.91 -11.22
CA GLU A 23 12.57 -4.98 -10.19
C GLU A 23 11.62 -5.75 -9.24
N CYS A 24 12.18 -6.63 -8.43
CA CYS A 24 11.65 -6.86 -7.09
C CYS A 24 12.00 -5.59 -6.30
N SER A 25 11.26 -4.52 -6.56
CA SER A 25 11.37 -3.28 -5.80
C SER A 25 11.27 -3.64 -4.33
N GLU A 26 12.28 -3.25 -3.56
CA GLU A 26 12.27 -3.30 -2.11
C GLU A 26 10.96 -2.69 -1.62
N LEU A 27 10.00 -3.56 -1.28
CA LEU A 27 8.80 -3.13 -0.58
C LEU A 27 9.24 -2.80 0.83
N LEU A 28 9.64 -1.55 1.01
CA LEU A 28 10.00 -1.01 2.30
C LEU A 28 8.81 -1.24 3.23
N TYR A 29 9.10 -1.79 4.40
CA TYR A 29 8.16 -1.98 5.49
C TYR A 29 7.50 -0.62 5.81
N GLY A 30 6.26 -0.38 5.34
CA GLY A 30 5.54 0.88 5.60
C GLY A 30 5.00 1.65 4.40
N ASP A 31 5.10 1.14 3.16
CA ASP A 31 4.58 1.81 1.95
C ASP A 31 3.04 1.74 1.82
N TRP A 32 2.32 2.27 2.80
CA TRP A 32 0.87 2.47 2.68
C TRP A 32 0.58 3.52 1.61
N ARG A 33 -0.20 3.14 0.61
CA ARG A 33 -0.61 3.97 -0.52
C ARG A 33 -2.13 4.17 -0.52
N PRO A 34 -2.66 5.27 -1.08
CA PRO A 34 -4.10 5.47 -1.21
C PRO A 34 -4.76 4.31 -1.96
N ILE A 35 -5.93 3.84 -1.50
CA ILE A 35 -6.61 2.67 -2.07
C ILE A 35 -6.91 2.80 -3.56
N GLU A 36 -7.08 4.02 -4.07
CA GLU A 36 -7.37 4.31 -5.47
C GLU A 36 -6.21 3.91 -6.39
N THR A 37 -5.00 3.82 -5.83
CA THR A 37 -3.77 3.41 -6.53
C THR A 37 -3.50 1.91 -6.44
N ALA A 38 -4.36 1.15 -5.75
CA ALA A 38 -4.17 -0.28 -5.59
C ALA A 38 -4.31 -1.03 -6.92
N PRO A 39 -3.47 -2.06 -7.15
CA PRO A 39 -3.53 -2.84 -8.38
C PRO A 39 -4.86 -3.60 -8.43
N LYS A 40 -5.58 -3.44 -9.53
CA LYS A 40 -6.87 -4.11 -9.82
C LYS A 40 -6.69 -5.30 -10.75
N ASN A 41 -5.58 -6.01 -10.58
CA ASN A 41 -5.11 -7.11 -11.42
C ASN A 41 -5.30 -8.48 -10.76
N PHE A 42 -6.23 -8.57 -9.79
CA PHE A 42 -6.52 -9.79 -9.01
C PHE A 42 -5.43 -10.24 -8.03
N ASP A 43 -4.35 -9.46 -7.85
CA ASP A 43 -3.32 -9.76 -6.85
C ASP A 43 -3.83 -9.54 -5.43
N TRP A 44 -3.27 -10.30 -4.50
CA TRP A 44 -3.52 -10.15 -3.07
C TRP A 44 -2.69 -8.99 -2.49
N ILE A 45 -3.36 -8.12 -1.74
CA ILE A 45 -2.78 -6.96 -1.08
C ILE A 45 -3.18 -6.93 0.40
N LEU A 46 -2.45 -6.15 1.18
CA LEU A 46 -2.85 -5.81 2.54
C LEU A 46 -3.62 -4.48 2.52
N LEU A 47 -4.85 -4.50 3.00
CA LEU A 47 -5.67 -3.32 3.23
C LEU A 47 -5.42 -2.75 4.62
N GLY A 48 -5.52 -1.43 4.70
CA GLY A 48 -5.37 -0.67 5.93
C GLY A 48 -6.40 -1.07 6.99
N TYR A 49 -6.21 -0.52 8.19
CA TYR A 49 -6.99 -0.81 9.39
C TYR A 49 -8.49 -0.99 9.13
N TYR A 50 -8.99 -2.22 9.30
CA TYR A 50 -10.41 -2.55 9.22
C TYR A 50 -11.01 -2.55 10.63
N PRO A 51 -12.00 -1.70 10.93
CA PRO A 51 -12.61 -1.63 12.25
C PRO A 51 -13.38 -2.92 12.55
N GLU A 52 -13.12 -3.47 13.73
CA GLU A 52 -13.85 -4.59 14.29
C GLU A 52 -14.96 -4.08 15.20
N TYR A 53 -16.17 -4.62 15.02
CA TYR A 53 -17.33 -4.25 15.81
C TYR A 53 -17.85 -5.46 16.59
N MET A 54 -18.03 -5.28 17.90
CA MET A 54 -18.76 -6.21 18.77
C MET A 54 -19.95 -5.49 19.37
N GLU A 55 -21.14 -6.07 19.28
CA GLU A 55 -22.41 -5.49 19.79
C GLU A 55 -22.65 -4.04 19.33
N GLY A 56 -22.29 -3.73 18.08
CA GLY A 56 -22.47 -2.41 17.48
C GLY A 56 -21.46 -1.34 17.92
N LYS A 57 -20.44 -1.70 18.72
CA LYS A 57 -19.35 -0.79 19.12
C LYS A 57 -18.06 -1.17 18.43
N CYS A 58 -17.30 -0.17 17.96
CA CYS A 58 -15.94 -0.39 17.46
C CYS A 58 -15.05 -0.79 18.64
N VAL A 59 -14.48 -1.98 18.58
CA VAL A 59 -13.64 -2.58 19.64
C VAL A 59 -12.17 -2.63 19.27
N GLY A 60 -11.82 -2.19 18.07
CA GLY A 60 -10.47 -2.23 17.55
C GLY A 60 -10.50 -2.38 16.04
N GLY A 61 -9.44 -2.97 15.51
CA GLY A 61 -9.31 -3.23 14.09
C GLY A 61 -7.97 -3.81 13.74
N TYR A 62 -7.90 -4.40 12.56
CA TYR A 62 -6.74 -5.12 12.08
C TYR A 62 -6.64 -4.98 10.56
N PRO A 63 -5.43 -5.04 9.99
CA PRO A 63 -5.27 -5.05 8.54
C PRO A 63 -5.91 -6.31 7.95
N LYS A 64 -6.45 -6.21 6.75
CA LYS A 64 -7.13 -7.31 6.04
C LYS A 64 -6.37 -7.66 4.77
N ILE A 65 -6.24 -8.95 4.48
CA ILE A 65 -5.75 -9.41 3.17
C ILE A 65 -6.96 -9.46 2.22
N ALA A 66 -6.84 -8.87 1.04
CA ALA A 66 -7.91 -8.81 0.05
C ALA A 66 -7.37 -8.82 -1.38
N TYR A 67 -8.25 -9.08 -2.35
CA TYR A 67 -8.00 -8.96 -3.79
C TYR A 67 -9.17 -8.24 -4.46
N TRP A 68 -8.93 -7.71 -5.68
CA TRP A 68 -9.97 -7.11 -6.51
C TRP A 68 -10.63 -8.19 -7.37
N ASP A 69 -11.95 -8.37 -7.32
CA ASP A 69 -12.67 -9.40 -8.09
C ASP A 69 -13.17 -8.94 -9.48
N GLY A 70 -12.83 -7.71 -9.87
CA GLY A 70 -13.32 -7.06 -11.08
C GLY A 70 -14.38 -5.98 -10.80
N ASP A 71 -15.03 -6.02 -9.63
CA ASP A 71 -16.08 -5.09 -9.23
C ASP A 71 -15.79 -4.45 -7.86
N THR A 72 -15.35 -5.24 -6.89
CA THR A 72 -15.05 -4.76 -5.54
C THR A 72 -13.85 -5.50 -4.91
N TRP A 73 -13.39 -4.98 -3.77
CA TRP A 73 -12.47 -5.69 -2.90
C TRP A 73 -13.18 -6.87 -2.23
N VAL A 74 -12.47 -7.99 -2.09
CA VAL A 74 -12.94 -9.21 -1.44
C VAL A 74 -11.87 -9.69 -0.47
N ASP A 75 -12.25 -9.92 0.79
CA ASP A 75 -11.29 -10.40 1.80
C ASP A 75 -10.96 -11.89 1.63
N CYS A 76 -9.96 -12.37 2.38
CA CYS A 76 -9.55 -13.78 2.38
C CYS A 76 -10.65 -14.77 2.80
N CYS A 77 -11.76 -14.30 3.39
CA CYS A 77 -12.93 -15.11 3.74
C CYS A 77 -14.04 -15.07 2.67
N GLY A 78 -13.83 -14.37 1.55
CA GLY A 78 -14.81 -14.21 0.48
C GLY A 78 -15.84 -13.10 0.75
N LYS A 79 -15.64 -12.26 1.78
CA LYS A 79 -16.54 -11.15 2.09
C LYS A 79 -16.23 -9.97 1.18
N LYS A 80 -17.25 -9.52 0.44
CA LYS A 80 -17.18 -8.31 -0.38
C LYS A 80 -17.23 -7.05 0.49
N PHE A 81 -16.35 -6.11 0.23
CA PHE A 81 -16.42 -4.78 0.81
C PHE A 81 -17.51 -4.00 0.06
N ARG A 82 -18.57 -3.57 0.76
CA ARG A 82 -19.65 -2.79 0.16
C ARG A 82 -19.42 -1.31 0.43
N ASN A 83 -19.61 -0.46 -0.58
CA ASN A 83 -19.68 0.98 -0.38
C ASN A 83 -21.14 1.40 -0.13
N ASP A 84 -21.76 0.82 0.90
CA ASP A 84 -23.17 1.05 1.26
C ASP A 84 -23.34 1.94 2.49
N GLY A 85 -22.25 2.59 2.96
CA GLY A 85 -22.25 3.42 4.15
C GLY A 85 -22.35 2.66 5.48
N THR A 86 -22.54 1.33 5.45
CA THR A 86 -22.60 0.47 6.64
C THR A 86 -21.34 -0.39 6.79
N SER A 87 -20.65 -0.64 5.68
CA SER A 87 -19.40 -1.37 5.64
C SER A 87 -18.22 -0.42 5.46
N PHE A 88 -17.12 -0.69 6.18
CA PHE A 88 -15.88 0.05 6.03
C PHE A 88 -15.37 -0.07 4.59
N SER A 89 -15.07 1.07 3.97
CA SER A 89 -14.35 1.12 2.69
C SER A 89 -12.85 1.26 2.99
N PRO A 90 -11.99 0.38 2.43
CA PRO A 90 -10.55 0.49 2.64
C PRO A 90 -10.04 1.84 2.15
N SER A 91 -9.15 2.47 2.92
CA SER A 91 -8.58 3.78 2.59
C SER A 91 -7.14 3.70 2.07
N HIS A 92 -6.39 2.68 2.50
CA HIS A 92 -4.99 2.49 2.15
C HIS A 92 -4.71 1.03 1.86
N TRP A 93 -3.64 0.78 1.10
CA TRP A 93 -3.13 -0.54 0.82
C TRP A 93 -1.61 -0.58 0.86
N MET A 94 -1.04 -1.77 1.01
CA MET A 94 0.34 -2.07 0.68
C MET A 94 0.42 -3.46 0.05
N PRO A 95 1.45 -3.76 -0.76
CA PRO A 95 1.68 -5.12 -1.21
C PRO A 95 1.88 -6.09 -0.04
N LEU A 96 1.60 -7.37 -0.24
CA LEU A 96 1.89 -8.37 0.79
C LEU A 96 3.41 -8.43 1.06
N PRO A 97 3.83 -8.38 2.33
CA PRO A 97 5.24 -8.56 2.67
C PRO A 97 5.69 -9.96 2.24
N PRO A 98 6.96 -10.12 1.84
CA PRO A 98 7.50 -11.45 1.53
C PRO A 98 7.41 -12.35 2.77
N PRO A 99 7.26 -13.67 2.59
CA PRO A 99 7.35 -14.62 3.69
C PRO A 99 8.65 -14.45 4.48
N PRO A 100 8.65 -14.66 5.81
CA PRO A 100 9.87 -14.57 6.60
C PRO A 100 10.89 -15.60 6.10
N THR A 101 12.14 -15.16 5.94
CA THR A 101 13.26 -16.05 5.63
C THR A 101 13.67 -16.80 6.90
N MET A 102 13.83 -18.13 6.81
CA MET A 102 14.34 -18.96 7.90
C MET A 102 15.82 -18.74 8.19
#